data_AF-A0A7W4DBE1-F1
#
_entry.id   AF-A0A7W4DBE1-F1
#
_cell.length_a   1.000
_cell.length_b   1.000
_cell.length_c   1.000
_cell.angle_alpha   90.00
_cell.angle_beta   90.00
_cell.angle_gamma   90.00
#
_symmetry.space_group_name_H-M   'P 1'
#
loop_
_entity.id
_entity.type
_entity.pdbx_description
1 polymer ?
#
loop_
_entity_poly.entity_id
_entity_poly.type
_entity_poly.pdbx_seq_one_letter_code
_entity_poly.pdbx_strand_id
1 'polypeptide(L)' 'MSEVAERGWVVRLGLCVVPFSSHQEAGQFVERLQQRLSAPHPLPLEVATPSSDGHEAVTKRAEHAS' A
#
# COMPACT_ATOMS: atom_id res chain seq x y z
N MET A 1 5.43 -20.72 -13.46
CA MET A 1 6.25 -19.56 -13.89
C MET A 1 5.28 -18.60 -14.54
N SER A 2 5.04 -17.43 -13.94
CA SER A 2 3.92 -16.57 -14.33
C SER A 2 4.15 -15.94 -15.70
N GLU A 3 3.33 -16.33 -16.68
CA GLU A 3 3.29 -15.91 -18.10
C GLU A 3 3.10 -14.39 -18.32
N VAL A 4 2.99 -13.59 -17.25
CA VAL A 4 2.80 -12.13 -17.30
C VAL A 4 4.06 -11.35 -17.68
N ALA A 5 5.24 -12.00 -17.70
CA ALA A 5 6.50 -11.35 -18.04
C ALA A 5 6.75 -11.25 -19.56
N GLU A 6 5.92 -11.87 -20.41
CA GLU A 6 6.24 -11.96 -21.85
C GLU A 6 6.02 -10.65 -22.63
N ARG A 7 5.30 -9.67 -22.06
CA ARG A 7 5.12 -8.32 -22.68
C ARG A 7 4.99 -7.16 -21.68
N GLY A 8 5.40 -7.37 -20.43
CA GLY A 8 5.18 -6.44 -19.32
C GLY A 8 6.46 -5.90 -18.69
N TRP A 9 6.30 -4.87 -17.86
CA TRP A 9 7.36 -4.35 -16.99
C TRP A 9 7.29 -5.04 -15.64
N VAL A 10 8.43 -5.24 -14.99
CA VAL A 10 8.47 -5.92 -13.68
C VAL A 10 9.38 -5.17 -12.75
N VAL A 11 8.87 -4.84 -11.56
CA VAL A 11 9.66 -4.33 -10.45
C VAL A 11 10.02 -5.49 -9.53
N ARG A 12 11.31 -5.64 -9.21
CA ARG A 12 11.81 -6.68 -8.31
C ARG A 12 12.42 -6.04 -7.07
N LEU A 13 11.95 -6.48 -5.90
CA LEU A 13 12.52 -6.11 -4.60
C LEU A 13 12.83 -7.39 -3.82
N GLY A 14 14.08 -7.86 -3.92
CA GLY A 14 14.49 -9.15 -3.37
C GLY A 14 13.70 -10.30 -4.01
N LEU A 15 12.92 -11.00 -3.19
CA LEU A 15 12.04 -12.10 -3.63
C LEU A 15 10.66 -11.60 -4.08
N CYS A 16 10.31 -10.33 -3.82
CA CYS A 16 9.04 -9.75 -4.26
C CYS A 16 9.13 -9.33 -5.71
N VAL A 17 8.18 -9.80 -6.52
CA VAL A 17 8.08 -9.51 -7.95
C VAL A 17 6.71 -8.93 -8.23
N VAL A 18 6.67 -7.68 -8.72
CA VAL A 18 5.43 -6.97 -9.03
C VAL A 18 5.39 -6.68 -10.52
N PRO A 19 4.51 -7.35 -11.29
CA PRO A 19 4.33 -7.08 -12.71
C PRO A 19 3.48 -5.83 -12.94
N PHE A 20 3.77 -5.12 -14.03
CA PHE A 20 3.10 -3.91 -14.50
C PHE A 20 2.89 -3.99 -16.01
N SER A 21 1.80 -3.38 -16.48
CA SER A 21 1.49 -3.31 -17.91
C SER A 21 2.28 -2.22 -18.64
N SER A 22 2.76 -1.19 -17.91
CA SER A 22 3.42 -0.01 -18.49
C SER A 22 4.66 0.42 -17.70
N HIS A 23 5.66 0.97 -18.41
CA HIS A 23 6.88 1.51 -17.78
C HIS A 23 6.57 2.65 -16.82
N GLN A 24 5.63 3.53 -17.20
CA GLN A 24 5.25 4.69 -16.39
C GLN A 24 4.65 4.27 -15.03
N GLU A 25 3.80 3.25 -15.01
CA GLU A 25 3.21 2.72 -13.77
C GLU A 25 4.26 2.07 -12.87
N ALA A 26 5.17 1.30 -13.46
CA ALA A 26 6.30 0.71 -12.75
C ALA A 26 7.20 1.80 -12.14
N GLY A 27 7.48 2.87 -12.89
CA GLY A 27 8.26 4.01 -12.41
C GLY A 27 7.61 4.70 -11.21
N GLN A 28 6.33 5.07 -11.32
CA GLN A 28 5.60 5.69 -10.22
C GLN A 28 5.54 4.79 -8.98
N PHE A 29 5.44 3.46 -9.17
CA PHE A 29 5.48 2.52 -8.06
C PHE A 29 6.84 2.55 -7.34
N VAL A 30 7.95 2.54 -8.10
CA VAL A 30 9.30 2.64 -7.54
C VAL A 30 9.49 3.95 -6.80
N GLU A 31 9.05 5.08 -7.36
CA GLU A 31 9.16 6.39 -6.70
C GLU A 31 8.42 6.42 -5.35
N ARG A 32 7.17 5.96 -5.31
CA ARG A 32 6.40 5.87 -4.07
C ARG A 32 7.04 4.90 -3.07
N LEU A 33 7.55 3.77 -3.54
CA LEU A 33 8.23 2.79 -2.70
C LEU A 33 9.48 3.39 -2.07
N GLN A 34 10.28 4.11 -2.86
CA GLN A 34 11.47 4.79 -2.37
C GLN A 34 11.12 5.84 -1.32
N GLN A 35 10.09 6.66 -1.56
CA GLN A 35 9.62 7.64 -0.59
C GLN A 35 9.20 6.98 0.73
N ARG A 36 8.51 5.84 0.68
CA ARG A 36 8.12 5.09 1.89
C ARG A 36 9.30 4.47 2.63
N LEU A 37 10.29 3.94 1.90
CA LEU A 37 11.49 3.38 2.51
C LEU A 37 12.40 4.45 3.12
N SER A 38 12.44 5.63 2.49
CA SER A 38 13.21 6.78 2.98
C SER A 38 12.46 7.59 4.03
N ALA A 39 11.15 7.41 4.16
CA ALA A 39 10.38 8.14 5.14
C ALA A 39 10.77 7.68 6.55
N PRO A 40 11.02 8.61 7.48
CA PRO A 40 11.22 8.30 8.89
C PRO A 40 9.86 7.95 9.49
N HIS A 41 9.33 6.77 9.20
CA HIS A 41 8.14 6.28 9.88
C HIS A 41 8.58 5.80 11.28
N PRO A 42 8.15 6.46 12.36
CA PRO A 42 8.35 5.91 13.69
C PRO A 42 7.64 4.56 13.76
N LEU A 43 8.32 3.57 14.33
CA LEU A 43 7.71 2.27 14.55
C LEU A 43 6.51 2.47 15.50
N PRO A 44 5.35 1.82 15.28
CA PRO A 44 4.19 1.93 16.16
C PRO A 44 4.42 1.42 17.59
N LEU A 45 5.65 1.00 17.91
CA LEU A 45 6.10 0.63 19.25
C LEU A 45 6.50 1.84 20.10
N GLU A 46 6.73 3.02 19.51
CA GLU A 46 7.04 4.25 20.25
C GLU A 46 5.82 5.13 20.54
N VAL A 47 4.65 4.81 19.95
CA VAL A 47 3.38 5.51 20.23
C VAL A 47 2.52 4.71 21.21
N ALA A 48 3.13 4.23 22.29
CA ALA A 48 2.37 3.70 23.41
C ALA A 48 1.83 4.85 24.28
N THR A 49 0.57 5.22 24.00
CA THR A 49 -0.47 5.74 24.93
C THR A 49 -0.53 7.27 25.20
N PRO A 50 -1.65 7.80 25.76
CA PRO A 50 -3.01 7.78 25.21
C PRO A 50 -3.70 9.17 25.39
N SER A 51 -4.27 9.80 24.36
CA SER A 51 -5.23 10.91 24.55
C SER A 51 -5.98 11.28 23.26
N SER A 52 -7.31 11.21 23.37
CA SER A 52 -8.36 11.92 22.61
C SER A 52 -8.06 12.41 21.19
N ASP A 53 -8.67 11.78 20.18
CA ASP A 53 -9.83 12.39 19.48
C ASP A 53 -10.49 11.39 18.51
N GLY A 54 -11.78 11.14 18.72
CA GLY A 54 -12.76 10.82 17.67
C GLY A 54 -12.50 9.67 16.67
N HIS A 55 -12.28 8.44 17.11
CA HIS A 55 -12.64 7.30 16.24
C HIS A 55 -14.15 7.10 16.25
N GLU A 56 -14.88 7.84 15.42
CA GLU A 56 -16.26 7.48 15.08
C GLU A 56 -16.22 6.21 14.22
N ALA A 57 -16.51 5.07 14.85
CA ALA A 57 -16.79 3.84 14.13
C ALA A 57 -18.10 4.02 13.37
N VAL A 58 -18.00 4.41 12.09
CA VAL A 58 -19.17 4.48 11.20
C VAL A 58 -19.64 3.07 10.83
N THR A 59 -20.30 2.40 11.76
CA THR A 59 -21.10 1.21 11.44
C THR A 59 -22.41 1.70 10.81
N LYS A 60 -22.43 1.91 9.49
CA LYS A 60 -23.72 2.04 8.79
C LYS A 60 -24.42 0.68 8.87
N ARG A 61 -25.44 0.57 9.73
CA ARG A 61 -26.46 -0.48 9.59
C ARG A 61 -27.24 -0.18 8.31
N ALA A 62 -27.29 -1.14 7.39
CA ALA A 62 -28.19 -1.08 6.25
C ALA A 62 -29.62 -1.29 6.78
N GLU A 63 -30.41 -0.23 6.81
CA GLU A 63 -31.87 -0.32 6.93
C GLU A 63 -32.43 -0.84 5.61
N HIS A 64 -32.96 -2.06 5.65
CA HIS A 64 -33.86 -2.58 4.61
C HIS A 64 -35.28 -2.29 5.09
N ALA A 65 -35.91 -1.27 4.48
CA ALA A 65 -37.32 -0.96 4.68
C ALA A 65 -38.19 -2.15 4.23
N SER A 66 -39.28 -2.41 4.95
CA SER A 66 -40.40 -3.25 4.52
C SER A 66 -41.65 -2.40 4.35
#